data_AF-A0A3L8PR26-F1
#
_entry.id   AF-A0A3L8PR26-F1
#
_cell.length_a   1.000
_cell.length_b   1.000
_cell.length_c   1.000
_cell.angle_alpha   90.00
_cell.angle_beta   90.00
_cell.angle_gamma   90.00
#
_symmetry.space_group_name_H-M   'P 1'
#
loop_
_entity.id
_entity.type
_entity.pdbx_description
1 polymer ?
#
loop_
_entity_poly.entity_id
_entity_poly.type
_entity_poly.pdbx_seq_one_letter_code
_entity_poly.pdbx_strand_id
1 'polypeptide(L)'
;MFWATFALLILPFPFKLVSMITGKDKRSFAVKFEEISNAAFLAIGLIAFWEYSYSSNTSSTPMFWYVWLSIAVIWSIVAIFKSSKLDYAKEQIGTKATVILSIFSTIFFIPMFIAVFNYAD
;
A
#
# COMPACT_ATOMS: atom_id res chain seq x y z
N MET A 1 4.40 15.55 -2.56
CA MET A 1 4.63 14.19 -2.03
C MET A 1 3.47 13.26 -2.37
N PHE A 2 2.21 13.71 -2.25
CA PHE A 2 1.01 12.98 -2.71
C PHE A 2 1.16 12.30 -4.08
N TRP A 3 1.49 13.07 -5.13
CA TRP A 3 1.58 12.54 -6.50
C TRP A 3 2.63 11.43 -6.66
N ALA A 4 3.70 11.45 -5.86
CA ALA A 4 4.71 10.39 -5.87
C ALA A 4 4.15 9.11 -5.22
N THR A 5 3.48 9.22 -4.07
CA THR A 5 2.81 8.09 -3.42
C THR A 5 1.69 7.53 -4.31
N PHE A 6 0.92 8.39 -4.98
CA PHE A 6 -0.09 8.01 -5.97
C PHE A 6 0.53 7.25 -7.15
N ALA A 7 1.60 7.78 -7.75
CA ALA A 7 2.28 7.13 -8.86
C ALA A 7 2.84 5.75 -8.45
N LEU A 8 3.44 5.62 -7.26
CA LEU A 8 3.95 4.34 -6.77
C LEU A 8 2.85 3.30 -6.53
N LEU A 9 1.66 3.71 -6.12
CA LEU A 9 0.52 2.81 -5.88
C LEU A 9 -0.23 2.45 -7.16
N ILE A 10 -0.59 3.44 -7.97
CA ILE A 10 -1.54 3.30 -9.08
C ILE A 10 -0.84 2.93 -10.39
N LEU A 11 0.34 3.46 -10.66
CA LEU A 11 1.03 3.24 -11.95
C LEU A 11 1.35 1.75 -12.19
N PRO A 12 1.73 0.93 -11.19
CA PRO A 12 1.96 -0.50 -11.39
C PRO A 12 0.67 -1.30 -11.65
N PHE A 13 -0.50 -0.78 -11.28
CA PHE A 13 -1.76 -1.55 -11.31
C PHE A 13 -2.18 -1.99 -12.71
N PRO A 14 -2.23 -1.10 -13.73
CA PRO A 14 -2.59 -1.49 -15.09
C PRO A 14 -1.69 -2.59 -15.65
N PHE A 15 -0.37 -2.49 -15.44
CA PHE A 15 0.59 -3.50 -15.89
C PHE A 15 0.38 -4.85 -15.18
N LYS A 16 0.08 -4.82 -13.88
CA LYS A 16 -0.24 -6.03 -13.11
C LYS A 16 -1.56 -6.68 -13.53
N LEU A 17 -2.61 -5.89 -13.77
CA LEU A 17 -3.91 -6.40 -14.22
C LEU A 17 -3.79 -7.04 -15.61
N VAL A 18 -3.08 -6.40 -16.55
CA VAL A 18 -2.82 -6.97 -17.88
C VAL A 18 -2.04 -8.29 -17.76
N SER A 19 -1.03 -8.35 -16.88
CA SER A 19 -0.28 -9.59 -16.61
C SER A 19 -1.16 -10.72 -16.05
N MET A 20 -2.11 -10.40 -15.18
CA MET A 20 -3.08 -11.37 -14.65
C MET A 20 -4.05 -11.87 -15.73
N ILE A 21 -4.63 -10.96 -16.52
CA ILE A 21 -5.61 -11.29 -17.58
C ILE A 21 -4.95 -12.11 -18.70
N THR A 22 -3.71 -11.78 -19.07
CA THR A 22 -2.95 -12.49 -20.12
C THR A 22 -2.37 -13.83 -19.67
N GLY A 23 -2.57 -14.23 -18.40
CA GLY A 23 -2.05 -15.49 -17.86
C GLY A 23 -0.52 -15.54 -17.72
N LYS A 24 0.17 -14.41 -17.95
CA LYS A 24 1.62 -14.29 -17.79
C LYS A 24 2.04 -14.29 -16.32
N ASP A 25 1.12 -13.96 -15.44
CA ASP A 25 1.34 -14.00 -13.99
C ASP A 25 1.22 -15.43 -13.44
N LYS A 26 2.37 -16.09 -13.25
CA LYS A 26 2.49 -17.44 -12.67
C LYS A 26 2.40 -17.48 -11.14
N ARG A 27 2.26 -16.33 -10.47
CA ARG A 27 2.21 -16.27 -9.00
C ARG A 27 0.94 -16.94 -8.46
N SER A 28 1.03 -17.47 -7.24
CA SER A 28 -0.10 -18.15 -6.59
C SER A 28 -1.29 -17.21 -6.39
N PHE A 29 -2.50 -17.79 -6.36
CA PHE A 29 -3.72 -17.02 -6.14
C PHE A 29 -3.68 -16.20 -4.84
N ALA A 30 -3.09 -16.76 -3.78
CA ALA A 30 -2.91 -16.08 -2.49
C ALA A 30 -2.09 -14.79 -2.62
N VAL A 31 -0.98 -14.81 -3.38
CA VAL A 31 -0.14 -13.61 -3.59
C VAL A 31 -0.88 -12.54 -4.39
N LYS A 32 -1.65 -12.94 -5.41
CA LYS A 32 -2.46 -12.01 -6.20
C LYS A 32 -3.52 -11.33 -5.34
N PHE A 33 -4.20 -12.10 -4.50
CA PHE A 33 -5.20 -11.59 -3.57
C PHE A 33 -4.60 -10.64 -2.52
N GLU A 34 -3.45 -10.98 -1.93
CA GLU A 34 -2.72 -10.11 -1.00
C GLU A 34 -2.34 -8.79 -1.67
N GLU A 35 -1.79 -8.83 -2.89
CA GLU A 35 -1.40 -7.61 -3.61
C GLU A 35 -2.59 -6.69 -3.92
N ILE A 36 -3.70 -7.24 -4.41
CA ILE A 36 -4.90 -6.45 -4.74
C ILE A 36 -5.53 -5.88 -3.46
N SER A 37 -5.69 -6.71 -2.42
CA SER A 37 -6.29 -6.28 -1.16
C SER A 37 -5.47 -5.17 -0.50
N ASN A 38 -4.14 -5.34 -0.45
CA ASN A 38 -3.26 -4.39 0.21
C ASN A 38 -3.24 -3.04 -0.53
N ALA A 39 -3.27 -3.05 -1.86
CA ALA A 39 -3.29 -1.80 -2.61
C ALA A 39 -4.68 -1.15 -2.70
N ALA A 40 -5.78 -1.92 -2.70
CA ALA A 40 -7.11 -1.35 -2.49
C ALA A 40 -7.21 -0.67 -1.12
N PHE A 41 -6.65 -1.30 -0.09
CA PHE A 41 -6.59 -0.73 1.25
C PHE A 41 -5.75 0.56 1.30
N LEU A 42 -4.57 0.57 0.71
CA LEU A 42 -3.72 1.78 0.63
C LEU A 42 -4.34 2.88 -0.26
N ALA A 43 -5.15 2.53 -1.26
CA ALA A 43 -5.88 3.52 -2.05
C ALA A 43 -6.91 4.29 -1.21
N ILE A 44 -7.50 3.69 -0.18
CA ILE A 44 -8.35 4.39 0.79
C ILE A 44 -7.52 5.42 1.58
N GLY A 45 -6.31 5.06 2.00
CA GLY A 45 -5.38 5.99 2.65
C GLY A 45 -4.94 7.15 1.74
N LEU A 46 -4.84 6.92 0.42
CA LEU A 46 -4.59 7.99 -0.55
C LEU A 46 -5.73 9.02 -0.58
N ILE A 47 -6.98 8.63 -0.34
CA ILE A 47 -8.10 9.59 -0.27
C ILE A 47 -7.89 10.54 0.89
N ALA A 48 -7.55 10.03 2.09
CA ALA A 48 -7.18 10.86 3.23
C ALA A 48 -5.98 11.76 2.90
N PHE A 49 -4.95 11.23 2.26
CA PHE A 49 -3.78 12.04 1.95
C PHE A 49 -4.07 13.15 0.93
N TRP A 50 -4.94 12.87 -0.05
CA TRP A 50 -5.43 13.87 -1.00
C TRP A 50 -6.22 14.96 -0.31
N GLU A 51 -7.20 14.56 0.52
CA GLU A 51 -7.99 15.51 1.30
C GLU A 51 -7.06 16.36 2.15
N TYR A 52 -6.14 15.77 2.92
CA TYR A 52 -5.23 16.51 3.79
C TYR A 52 -4.34 17.51 3.04
N SER A 53 -3.96 17.17 1.81
CA SER A 53 -3.05 17.99 0.99
C SER A 53 -3.76 19.08 0.19
N TYR A 54 -5.02 18.87 -0.20
CA TYR A 54 -5.70 19.68 -1.22
C TYR A 54 -7.16 20.05 -0.91
N SER A 55 -7.78 19.46 0.11
CA SER A 55 -9.15 19.76 0.55
C SER A 55 -9.16 20.09 2.04
N SER A 56 -9.59 21.30 2.40
CA SER A 56 -9.77 21.68 3.81
C SER A 56 -10.96 21.00 4.49
N ASN A 57 -11.69 20.13 3.79
CA ASN A 57 -12.86 19.43 4.28
C ASN A 57 -12.63 17.92 4.27
N THR A 58 -12.91 17.29 5.41
CA THR A 58 -13.00 15.84 5.54
C THR A 58 -14.45 15.41 5.36
N SER A 59 -14.69 14.41 4.50
CA SER A 59 -16.03 13.85 4.32
C SER A 59 -16.32 12.67 5.25
N SER A 60 -15.34 12.26 6.08
CA SER A 60 -15.37 11.03 6.88
C SER A 60 -15.23 11.30 8.38
N THR A 61 -15.82 10.44 9.22
CA THR A 61 -15.74 10.54 10.68
C THR A 61 -14.37 10.10 11.21
N PRO A 62 -13.86 10.67 12.33
CA PRO A 62 -12.58 10.25 12.91
C PRO A 62 -12.50 8.76 13.26
N MET A 63 -13.63 8.17 13.66
CA MET A 63 -13.74 6.74 13.96
C MET A 63 -13.36 5.85 12.75
N PHE A 64 -13.72 6.27 11.53
CA PHE A 64 -13.35 5.52 10.32
C PHE A 64 -11.83 5.45 10.17
N TRP A 65 -11.14 6.57 10.38
CA TRP A 65 -9.68 6.65 10.24
C TRP A 65 -8.95 5.91 11.37
N TYR A 66 -9.48 5.90 12.59
CA TYR A 66 -8.95 5.05 13.67
C TYR A 66 -9.03 3.56 13.33
N VAL A 67 -10.17 3.09 12.85
CA VAL A 67 -10.36 1.69 12.44
C VAL A 67 -9.42 1.35 11.30
N TRP A 68 -9.35 2.22 10.29
CA TRP A 68 -8.42 2.04 9.17
C TRP A 68 -6.97 1.96 9.64
N LEU A 69 -6.51 2.89 10.48
CA LEU A 69 -5.12 2.93 10.95
C LEU A 69 -4.78 1.70 11.81
N SER A 70 -5.72 1.23 12.63
CA SER A 70 -5.59 -0.01 13.41
C SER A 70 -5.41 -1.22 12.50
N ILE A 71 -6.23 -1.34 11.44
CA ILE A 71 -6.11 -2.40 10.45
C ILE A 71 -4.76 -2.29 9.73
N ALA A 72 -4.32 -1.08 9.36
CA ALA A 72 -3.05 -0.85 8.67
C ALA A 72 -1.85 -1.33 9.50
N VAL A 73 -1.85 -1.04 10.81
CA VAL A 73 -0.81 -1.49 11.75
C VAL A 73 -0.81 -3.00 11.89
N ILE A 74 -1.98 -3.61 12.14
CA ILE A 74 -2.11 -5.07 12.28
C ILE A 74 -1.64 -5.77 11.00
N TRP A 75 -2.09 -5.29 9.84
CA TRP A 75 -1.72 -5.88 8.55
C TRP A 75 -0.22 -5.74 8.28
N SER A 76 0.38 -4.60 8.63
CA SER A 76 1.83 -4.38 8.50
C SER A 76 2.63 -5.34 9.38
N ILE A 77 2.19 -5.58 10.63
CA ILE A 77 2.82 -6.55 11.53
C ILE A 77 2.71 -7.96 10.96
N VAL A 78 1.53 -8.37 10.51
CA VAL A 78 1.31 -9.71 9.92
C VAL A 78 2.16 -9.90 8.66
N ALA A 79 2.28 -8.87 7.82
CA ALA A 79 3.08 -8.92 6.60
C ALA A 79 4.59 -9.13 6.88
N ILE A 80 5.11 -8.62 8.00
CA ILE A 80 6.52 -8.84 8.40
C ILE A 80 6.80 -10.33 8.62
N PHE A 81 5.86 -11.09 9.18
CA PHE A 81 6.06 -12.50 9.52
C PHE A 81 5.70 -13.48 8.39
N LYS A 82 4.83 -13.09 7.44
CA LYS A 82 4.24 -14.05 6.51
C LYS A 82 4.07 -13.57 5.06
N SER A 83 4.67 -12.46 4.67
CA SER A 83 4.44 -11.93 3.31
C SER A 83 5.15 -12.80 2.26
N SER A 84 4.35 -13.63 1.58
CA SER A 84 4.76 -14.39 0.40
C SER A 84 5.29 -13.49 -0.73
N LYS A 85 4.92 -12.20 -0.72
CA LYS A 85 5.41 -11.17 -1.63
C LYS A 85 6.88 -10.81 -1.37
N LEU A 86 7.29 -10.73 -0.11
CA LEU A 86 8.69 -10.44 0.23
C LEU A 86 9.60 -11.61 -0.14
N ASP A 87 9.14 -12.84 0.06
CA ASP A 87 9.93 -14.03 -0.31
C ASP A 87 10.04 -14.19 -1.83
N TYR A 88 8.95 -13.95 -2.57
CA TYR A 88 8.98 -13.89 -4.03
C TYR A 88 9.90 -12.79 -4.57
N ALA A 89 9.86 -11.59 -3.96
CA ALA A 89 10.75 -10.49 -4.35
C ALA A 89 12.23 -10.84 -4.07
N LYS A 90 12.54 -11.42 -2.91
CA LYS A 90 13.91 -11.89 -2.60
C LYS A 90 14.42 -12.90 -3.62
N GLU A 91 13.56 -13.80 -4.08
CA GLU A 91 13.91 -14.83 -5.07
C GLU A 91 14.22 -14.23 -6.46
N GLN A 92 13.57 -13.11 -6.82
CA GLN A 92 13.66 -12.54 -8.17
C GLN A 92 14.70 -11.43 -8.32
N ILE A 93 14.91 -10.59 -7.29
CA ILE A 93 15.82 -9.43 -7.33
C ILE A 93 16.91 -9.46 -6.25
N GLY A 94 16.92 -10.49 -5.39
CA GLY A 94 17.91 -10.67 -4.33
C GLY A 94 17.60 -9.91 -3.03
N THR A 95 18.13 -10.42 -1.92
CA THR A 95 17.81 -9.95 -0.55
C THR A 95 18.18 -8.49 -0.31
N LYS A 96 19.37 -8.04 -0.72
CA LYS A 96 19.84 -6.66 -0.48
C LYS A 96 18.99 -5.62 -1.23
N ALA A 97 18.69 -5.88 -2.50
CA ALA A 97 17.86 -4.98 -3.30
C ALA A 97 16.42 -4.92 -2.79
N THR A 98 15.86 -6.06 -2.38
CA THR A 98 14.50 -6.13 -1.79
C THR A 98 14.40 -5.31 -0.51
N VAL A 99 15.40 -5.36 0.37
CA VAL A 99 15.43 -4.58 1.61
C VAL A 99 15.50 -3.07 1.33
N ILE A 100 16.39 -2.64 0.43
CA ILE A 100 16.53 -1.22 0.07
C ILE A 100 15.24 -0.68 -0.55
N LEU A 101 14.65 -1.41 -1.51
CA LEU A 101 13.37 -1.04 -2.12
C LEU A 101 12.24 -0.97 -1.10
N SER A 102 12.20 -1.91 -0.16
CA SER A 102 11.19 -1.93 0.91
C SER A 102 11.31 -0.70 1.81
N ILE A 103 12.51 -0.41 2.33
CA ILE A 103 12.77 0.76 3.17
C ILE A 103 12.42 2.05 2.42
N PHE A 104 12.90 2.18 1.18
CA PHE A 104 12.63 3.34 0.35
C PHE A 104 11.13 3.52 0.15
N SER A 105 10.40 2.46 -0.20
CA SER A 105 8.95 2.51 -0.40
C SER A 105 8.18 2.88 0.87
N THR A 106 8.59 2.40 2.04
CA THR A 106 7.96 2.76 3.34
C THR A 106 8.02 4.26 3.60
N ILE A 107 9.14 4.93 3.27
CA ILE A 107 9.29 6.38 3.46
C ILE A 107 8.24 7.16 2.65
N PHE A 108 7.87 6.69 1.46
CA PHE A 108 6.82 7.34 0.65
C PHE A 108 5.40 7.19 1.21
N PHE A 109 5.18 6.22 2.11
CA PHE A 109 3.89 6.01 2.77
C PHE A 109 3.76 6.76 4.11
N ILE A 110 4.88 7.18 4.73
CA ILE A 110 4.86 7.94 5.99
C ILE A 110 3.94 9.17 5.95
N PRO A 111 3.99 10.05 4.93
CA PRO A 111 3.12 11.24 4.88
C PRO A 111 1.63 10.89 4.80
N MET A 112 1.30 9.77 4.15
CA MET A 112 -0.07 9.27 4.07
C MET A 112 -0.56 8.79 5.44
N PHE A 113 0.28 8.08 6.21
CA PHE A 113 -0.07 7.68 7.57
C PHE A 113 -0.23 8.87 8.52
N ILE A 114 0.61 9.90 8.38
CA ILE A 114 0.48 11.16 9.14
C ILE A 114 -0.85 11.86 8.81
N ALA A 115 -1.21 11.94 7.53
CA ALA A 115 -2.48 12.52 7.10
C ALA A 115 -3.68 11.78 7.70
N VAL A 116 -3.67 10.44 7.67
CA VAL A 116 -4.72 9.62 8.30
C VAL A 116 -4.78 9.84 9.82
N PHE A 117 -3.62 9.90 10.48
CA PHE A 117 -3.55 10.15 11.92
C PHE A 117 -4.17 11.50 12.30
N ASN A 118 -3.86 12.56 11.57
CA ASN A 118 -4.43 13.89 11.79
C ASN A 118 -5.95 13.98 11.55
N TYR A 119 -6.53 13.00 10.86
CA TYR A 119 -7.98 12.89 10.69
C TYR A 119 -8.63 11.92 11.67
N ALA A 120 -7.84 11.14 12.40
CA ALA A 120 -8.29 10.33 13.51
C ALA A 120 -8.34 11.12 14.83
N ASP A 121 -7.51 12.16 14.99
CA ASP A 121 -7.56 13.15 16.08
C ASP A 121 -8.72 14.15 15.92
#